data_AF-A0A2H9NE86-F1
#
_entry.id   AF-A0A2H9NE86-F1
#
_cell.length_a   1.000
_cell.length_b   1.000
_cell.length_c   1.000
_cell.angle_alpha   90.00
_cell.angle_beta   90.00
_cell.angle_gamma   90.00
#
_symmetry.space_group_name_H-M   'P 1'
#
loop_
_entity.id
_entity.type
_entity.pdbx_description
1 polymer ?
#
loop_
_entity_poly.entity_id
_entity_poly.type
_entity_poly.pdbx_seq_one_letter_code
_entity_poly.pdbx_strand_id
1 'polypeptide(L)'
;MYVHGRKCWFCGHYGLLKLSDKRVWCGSCRKKYSLQKLKRDLNALYYFYLEVSARKCAKELKIGYNAVSRRYKIFRKAIIEYSEQEFKKLHGKLEADEAYFG
;
A
#
# COMPACT_ATOMS: atom_id res chain seq x y z
N MET A 1 7.99 4.28 -11.86
CA MET A 1 7.89 3.86 -10.44
C MET A 1 9.08 2.98 -10.05
N TYR A 2 9.84 3.42 -9.04
CA TYR A 2 11.28 3.21 -8.83
C TYR A 2 11.68 1.93 -8.05
N VAL A 3 11.06 0.78 -8.31
CA VAL A 3 11.48 -0.47 -7.62
C VAL A 3 12.50 -1.24 -8.48
N HIS A 4 13.74 -0.76 -8.51
CA HIS A 4 14.83 -1.35 -9.31
C HIS A 4 15.41 -2.65 -8.75
N GLY A 5 14.92 -3.12 -7.59
CA GLY A 5 15.39 -4.36 -6.96
C GLY A 5 16.81 -4.30 -6.40
N ARG A 6 17.40 -3.12 -6.27
CA ARG A 6 18.75 -2.92 -5.69
C ARG A 6 18.72 -2.62 -4.18
N LYS A 7 17.65 -1.97 -3.72
CA LYS A 7 17.43 -1.53 -2.34
C LYS A 7 16.23 -2.26 -1.74
N CYS A 8 16.36 -2.73 -0.51
CA CYS A 8 15.29 -3.38 0.20
C CYS A 8 14.15 -2.40 0.48
N TRP A 9 12.92 -2.78 0.11
CA TRP A 9 11.73 -1.98 0.38
C TRP A 9 11.46 -1.79 1.87
N PHE A 10 11.81 -2.78 2.70
CA PHE A 10 11.42 -2.80 4.11
C PHE A 10 12.44 -2.17 5.06
N CYS A 11 13.74 -2.34 4.80
CA CYS A 11 14.80 -1.83 5.67
C CYS A 11 15.78 -0.87 4.97
N GLY A 12 15.62 -0.65 3.66
CA GLY A 12 16.50 0.25 2.91
C GLY A 12 17.91 -0.27 2.63
N HIS A 13 18.28 -1.48 3.07
CA HIS A 13 19.60 -2.07 2.80
C HIS A 13 19.79 -2.40 1.31
N TYR A 14 20.99 -2.18 0.77
CA TYR A 14 21.34 -2.51 -0.61
C TYR A 14 21.78 -3.97 -0.78
N GLY A 15 21.77 -4.52 -2.00
CA GLY A 15 22.24 -5.90 -2.21
C GLY A 15 21.16 -6.94 -1.88
N LEU A 16 20.07 -6.90 -2.63
CA LEU A 16 19.05 -7.94 -2.60
C LEU A 16 19.52 -9.16 -3.42
N LEU A 17 19.36 -10.36 -2.85
CA LEU A 17 19.64 -11.60 -3.56
C LEU A 17 18.40 -12.05 -4.34
N LYS A 18 18.59 -12.40 -5.61
CA LYS A 18 17.53 -12.96 -6.46
C LYS A 18 17.42 -14.46 -6.20
N LEU A 19 16.21 -14.91 -5.88
CA LEU A 19 15.90 -16.33 -5.66
C LEU A 19 15.46 -17.01 -6.97
N SER A 20 15.50 -18.34 -6.99
CA SER A 20 15.08 -19.16 -8.14
C SER A 20 13.61 -18.95 -8.51
N ASP A 21 12.75 -18.66 -7.54
CA ASP A 21 11.31 -18.40 -7.70
C ASP A 21 10.98 -16.96 -8.16
N LYS A 22 11.96 -16.21 -8.68
CA LYS A 22 11.86 -14.81 -9.13
C LYS A 22 11.53 -13.81 -8.02
N ARG A 23 11.60 -14.20 -6.74
CA ARG A 23 11.54 -13.28 -5.60
C ARG A 23 12.93 -12.72 -5.28
N VAL A 24 12.94 -11.72 -4.42
CA VAL A 24 14.15 -11.16 -3.83
C VAL A 24 14.18 -11.42 -2.33
N TRP A 25 15.38 -11.63 -1.80
CA TRP A 25 15.64 -11.76 -0.38
C TRP A 25 16.61 -10.67 0.07
N CYS A 26 16.34 -10.11 1.25
CA CYS A 26 17.23 -9.17 1.90
C CYS A 26 18.00 -9.87 3.02
N GLY A 27 19.33 -9.82 3.01
CA GLY A 27 20.14 -10.40 4.08
C GLY A 27 20.01 -9.69 5.43
N SER A 28 19.80 -8.38 5.41
CA SER A 28 19.65 -7.57 6.62
C SER A 28 18.32 -7.84 7.34
N CYS A 29 17.17 -7.64 6.68
CA CYS A 29 15.85 -7.82 7.33
C CYS A 29 15.22 -9.20 7.12
N ARG A 30 15.92 -10.11 6.43
CA ARG A 30 15.52 -11.50 6.12
C ARG A 30 14.20 -11.68 5.37
N LYS A 31 13.57 -10.60 4.88
CA LYS A 31 12.29 -10.64 4.17
C LYS A 31 12.46 -11.17 2.75
N LYS A 32 11.50 -12.00 2.32
CA LYS A 32 11.36 -12.52 0.94
C LYS A 32 10.12 -11.91 0.29
N TYR A 33 10.24 -11.34 -0.90
CA TYR A 33 9.11 -10.71 -1.58
C TYR A 33 9.29 -10.64 -3.09
N SER A 34 8.18 -10.49 -3.82
CA SER A 34 8.19 -10.33 -5.27
C SER A 34 8.20 -8.85 -5.65
N LEU A 35 9.19 -8.43 -6.45
CA LEU A 35 9.26 -7.07 -6.98
C LEU A 35 8.07 -6.75 -7.90
N GLN A 36 7.61 -7.73 -8.69
CA GLN A 36 6.45 -7.57 -9.56
C GLN A 36 5.17 -7.35 -8.75
N LYS A 37 4.98 -8.12 -7.67
CA LYS A 37 3.83 -7.92 -6.77
C LYS A 37 3.88 -6.53 -6.13
N LEU A 38 5.03 -6.13 -5.60
CA LEU A 38 5.22 -4.81 -5.00
C LEU A 38 4.91 -3.68 -5.99
N LYS A 39 5.40 -3.78 -7.24
CA LYS A 39 5.09 -2.81 -8.30
C LYS A 39 3.59 -2.72 -8.59
N ARG A 40 2.89 -3.86 -8.63
CA ARG A 40 1.43 -3.88 -8.82
C ARG A 40 0.69 -3.24 -7.65
N ASP A 41 1.12 -3.54 -6.43
CA ASP A 41 0.50 -2.99 -5.22
C ASP A 41 0.69 -1.46 -5.16
N LEU A 42 1.88 -0.97 -5.51
CA LEU A 42 2.16 0.47 -5.60
C LEU A 42 1.38 1.18 -6.71
N ASN A 43 1.27 0.57 -7.89
CA ASN A 43 0.42 1.11 -8.96
C ASN A 43 -1.05 1.18 -8.52
N ALA A 44 -1.56 0.13 -7.88
CA ALA A 44 -2.94 0.14 -7.36
C ALA A 44 -3.13 1.20 -6.28
N LEU A 45 -2.13 1.42 -5.42
CA LEU A 45 -2.15 2.50 -4.43
C LEU A 45 -2.17 3.89 -5.10
N TYR A 46 -1.42 4.08 -6.18
CA TYR A 46 -1.44 5.32 -6.94
C TYR A 46 -2.84 5.61 -7.53
N TYR A 47 -3.48 4.61 -8.14
CA TYR A 47 -4.87 4.75 -8.62
C TYR A 47 -5.87 4.97 -7.49
N PHE A 48 -5.65 4.35 -6.33
CA PHE A 48 -6.46 4.59 -5.14
C PHE A 48 -6.36 6.03 -4.66
N TYR A 49 -5.14 6.58 -4.63
CA TYR A 49 -4.87 7.97 -4.28
C TYR A 49 -5.55 8.96 -5.26
N LEU A 50 -5.60 8.64 -6.55
CA LEU A 50 -6.34 9.42 -7.56
C LEU A 50 -7.86 9.19 -7.55
N GLU A 51 -8.39 8.53 -6.51
CA GLU A 51 -9.81 8.20 -6.34
C GLU A 51 -10.44 7.42 -7.51
N VAL A 52 -9.61 6.73 -8.29
CA VAL A 52 -10.08 5.93 -9.42
C VAL A 52 -10.79 4.68 -8.90
N SER A 53 -12.00 4.43 -9.39
CA SER A 53 -12.78 3.26 -8.99
C SER A 53 -12.02 1.94 -9.21
N ALA A 54 -12.23 0.96 -8.32
CA ALA A 54 -11.57 -0.34 -8.42
C ALA A 54 -11.82 -1.05 -9.75
N ARG A 55 -13.01 -0.82 -10.36
CA ARG A 55 -13.37 -1.37 -11.68
C ARG A 55 -12.54 -0.76 -12.81
N LYS A 56 -12.35 0.58 -12.80
CA LYS A 56 -11.53 1.27 -13.78
C LYS A 56 -10.05 0.90 -13.60
N CYS A 57 -9.54 0.94 -12.37
CA CYS A 57 -8.18 0.51 -12.03
C CYS A 57 -7.88 -0.94 -12.46
N ALA A 58 -8.83 -1.86 -12.30
CA ALA A 58 -8.69 -3.24 -12.78
C ALA A 58 -8.50 -3.34 -14.30
N LYS A 59 -9.25 -2.53 -15.07
CA LYS A 59 -9.11 -2.44 -16.53
C LYS A 59 -7.75 -1.87 -16.93
N GLU A 60 -7.35 -0.74 -16.33
CA GLU A 60 -6.08 -0.06 -16.64
C GLU A 60 -4.86 -0.93 -16.30
N LEU A 61 -4.88 -1.59 -15.14
CA LEU A 61 -3.77 -2.44 -14.70
C LEU A 61 -3.82 -3.87 -15.26
N LYS A 62 -4.86 -4.21 -16.03
CA LYS A 62 -5.11 -5.57 -16.57
C LYS A 62 -5.01 -6.66 -15.49
N ILE A 63 -5.62 -6.41 -14.34
CA ILE A 63 -5.69 -7.35 -13.21
C ILE A 63 -7.15 -7.57 -12.79
N GLY A 64 -7.44 -8.74 -12.19
CA GLY A 64 -8.80 -9.06 -11.79
C GLY A 64 -9.40 -8.04 -10.82
N TYR A 65 -10.67 -7.69 -11.02
CA TYR A 65 -11.41 -6.74 -10.17
C TYR A 65 -11.33 -7.10 -8.68
N ASN A 66 -11.54 -8.37 -8.33
CA ASN A 66 -11.45 -8.84 -6.94
C ASN A 66 -10.07 -8.57 -6.33
N ALA A 67 -9.01 -8.65 -7.13
CA ALA A 67 -7.65 -8.38 -6.67
C ALA A 67 -7.42 -6.88 -6.37
N VAL A 68 -8.01 -5.98 -7.15
CA VAL A 68 -7.97 -4.53 -6.90
C VAL A 68 -8.84 -4.16 -5.71
N SER A 69 -10.08 -4.67 -5.68
CA SER A 69 -11.03 -4.43 -4.60
C SER A 69 -10.45 -4.85 -3.24
N ARG A 70 -9.80 -6.02 -3.17
CA ARG A 70 -9.10 -6.46 -1.95
C ARG A 70 -7.99 -5.50 -1.51
N ARG A 71 -7.20 -4.98 -2.45
CA ARG A 71 -6.16 -3.99 -2.15
C ARG A 71 -6.75 -2.69 -1.61
N TYR A 72 -7.79 -2.18 -2.26
CA TYR A 72 -8.48 -0.96 -1.83
C TYR A 72 -9.05 -1.11 -0.43
N LYS A 73 -9.64 -2.27 -0.10
CA LYS A 73 -10.09 -2.57 1.27
C LYS A 73 -8.94 -2.54 2.27
N ILE A 74 -7.79 -3.13 1.93
CA ILE A 74 -6.59 -3.10 2.79
C ILE A 74 -6.12 -1.65 3.02
N PHE A 75 -6.08 -0.83 1.96
CA PHE A 75 -5.65 0.57 2.07
C PHE A 75 -6.58 1.38 2.98
N ARG A 76 -7.90 1.25 2.79
CA ARG A 76 -8.89 1.90 3.66
C ARG A 76 -8.76 1.45 5.11
N LYS A 77 -8.57 0.15 5.35
CA LYS A 77 -8.39 -0.37 6.70
C LYS A 77 -7.14 0.23 7.36
N ALA A 78 -6.03 0.31 6.64
CA ALA A 78 -4.80 0.92 7.15
C ALA A 78 -4.97 2.41 7.48
N ILE A 79 -5.74 3.15 6.66
CA ILE A 79 -6.08 4.55 6.95
C ILE A 79 -6.92 4.66 8.22
N ILE A 80 -7.97 3.84 8.36
CA ILE A 80 -8.82 3.82 9.57
C ILE A 80 -7.98 3.51 10.81
N GLU A 81 -7.17 2.45 10.76
CA GLU A 81 -6.29 2.05 11.87
C GLU A 81 -5.31 3.18 12.26
N TYR A 82 -4.77 3.90 11.29
CA TYR A 82 -3.92 5.07 11.54
C TYR A 82 -4.71 6.23 12.17
N SER A 83 -5.86 6.58 11.60
CA SER A 83 -6.72 7.66 12.12
C SER A 83 -7.20 7.39 13.54
N GLU A 84 -7.57 6.14 13.87
CA GLU A 84 -7.93 5.74 15.24
C GLU A 84 -6.76 5.87 16.21
N GLN A 85 -5.54 5.52 15.78
CA GLN A 85 -4.34 5.68 16.61
C GLN A 85 -4.02 7.17 16.86
N GLU A 86 -4.18 8.03 15.85
CA GLU A 86 -4.01 9.47 16.03
C GLU A 86 -5.10 10.07 16.91
N PHE A 87 -6.36 9.64 16.74
CA PHE A 87 -7.47 10.09 17.58
C PHE A 87 -7.28 9.70 19.06
N LYS A 88 -6.76 8.50 19.34
CA LYS A 88 -6.45 8.08 20.73
C LYS A 88 -5.41 8.97 21.42
N LYS A 89 -4.54 9.68 20.68
CA LYS A 89 -3.61 10.64 21.27
C LYS A 89 -4.33 11.91 21.75
N LEU A 90 -5.45 12.26 21.10
CA LEU A 90 -6.32 13.37 21.46
C LEU A 90 -7.20 12.96 22.64
N HIS A 91 -6.69 13.10 23.86
CA HIS A 91 -7.46 12.92 25.09
C HIS A 91 -7.88 14.31 25.63
N GLY A 92 -9.19 14.55 25.74
CA GLY A 92 -9.75 15.83 26.19
C GLY A 92 -11.17 16.07 25.65
N LYS A 93 -11.83 17.16 26.07
CA LYS A 93 -13.08 17.63 25.43
C LYS A 93 -12.76 18.05 23.99
N LEU A 94 -13.18 17.23 23.03
CA LEU A 94 -13.20 17.58 21.62
C LEU A 94 -14.56 18.22 21.32
N GLU A 95 -14.58 19.53 21.16
CA GLU A 95 -15.69 20.22 20.51
C GLU A 95 -15.54 19.96 19.01
N ALA A 96 -16.41 19.11 18.47
CA ALA A 96 -16.47 18.85 17.04
C ALA A 96 -17.47 19.83 16.43
N ASP A 97 -16.96 20.86 15.74
CA ASP A 97 -17.80 21.72 14.92
C ASP A 97 -18.23 20.93 13.67
N GLU A 98 -19.48 20.47 13.67
CA GLU A 98 -20.08 19.83 12.50
C GLU A 98 -20.24 20.87 11.38
N ALA A 99 -19.23 20.98 10.50
CA ALA A 99 -19.41 21.63 9.22
C ALA A 99 -20.22 20.70 8.30
N TYR A 100 -21.54 20.88 8.34
CA TYR A 100 -22.50 20.28 7.42
C TYR A 100 -22.19 20.74 5.99
N PHE A 101 -21.66 19.84 5.15
CA PHE A 101 -21.62 20.05 3.71
C PHE A 101 -22.79 19.27 3.12
N GLY A 102 -23.84 20.02 2.73
CA GLY A 102 -25.05 19.53 2.08
C GLY A 102 -24.85 19.10 0.64
#